data_AF-A0A4R1TYT4-F1
#
_entry.id   AF-A0A4R1TYT4-F1
#
_cell.length_a   1.000
_cell.length_b   1.000
_cell.length_c   1.000
_cell.angle_alpha   90.00
_cell.angle_beta   90.00
_cell.angle_gamma   90.00
#
_symmetry.space_group_name_H-M   'P 1'
#
loop_
_entity.id
_entity.type
_entity.pdbx_description
1 polymer ?
#
loop_
_entity_poly.entity_id
_entity_poly.type
_entity_poly.pdbx_seq_one_letter_code
_entity_poly.pdbx_strand_id
1 'polypeptide(L)'
;MKTLCTKGRWRRVNRWEKEEIIERMAERLAKRPDLLVIRRSTVEHPFGTIKQSMDQGTFLMRGLEKVRAEFSLTALAYNLRRAITLIGVTGMIRALQP
;
A
#
# COMPACT_ATOMS: atom_id res chain seq x y z
N MET A 1 20.85 10.54 34.06
CA MET A 1 19.82 9.47 33.98
C MET A 1 18.55 9.77 34.78
N LYS A 2 18.61 10.24 36.03
CA LYS A 2 17.41 10.68 36.81
C LYS A 2 16.67 11.90 36.23
N THR A 3 17.33 12.69 35.38
CA THR A 3 16.79 13.91 34.75
C THR A 3 15.68 13.65 33.72
N LEU A 4 15.52 12.40 33.26
CA LEU A 4 14.52 12.01 32.26
C LEU A 4 13.32 11.25 32.88
N CYS A 5 13.26 11.14 34.21
CA CYS A 5 12.17 10.42 34.88
C CYS A 5 10.90 11.29 34.98
N THR A 6 9.76 10.73 34.61
CA THR A 6 8.44 11.27 34.97
C THR A 6 8.22 11.16 36.48
N LYS A 7 7.48 12.10 37.08
CA LYS A 7 7.21 12.18 38.54
C LYS A 7 6.36 11.00 39.10
N GLY A 8 6.11 9.95 38.32
CA GLY A 8 5.30 8.81 38.71
C GLY A 8 6.03 7.87 39.66
N ARG A 9 5.30 7.26 40.61
CA ARG A 9 5.84 6.32 41.59
C ARG A 9 6.38 5.02 40.96
N TRP A 10 5.88 4.63 39.79
CA TRP A 10 6.40 3.53 38.98
C TRP A 10 6.23 3.83 37.49
N ARG A 11 7.06 3.18 36.66
CA ARG A 11 6.94 3.23 35.20
C ARG A 11 6.01 2.11 34.75
N ARG A 12 5.00 2.46 33.94
CA ARG A 12 4.21 1.49 33.19
C ARG A 12 4.77 1.39 31.77
N VAL A 13 5.00 0.17 31.31
CA VAL A 13 5.40 -0.11 29.94
C VAL A 13 4.38 -1.09 29.40
N ASN A 14 3.69 -0.68 28.32
CA ASN A 14 2.82 -1.59 27.57
C ASN A 14 3.63 -2.03 26.35
N ARG A 15 3.75 -3.34 26.18
CA ARG A 15 4.38 -3.94 25.01
C ARG A 15 3.41 -4.95 24.40
N TRP A 16 3.20 -4.85 23.09
CA TRP A 16 2.42 -5.84 22.37
C TRP A 16 3.23 -7.14 22.24
N GLU A 17 2.54 -8.29 22.21
CA GLU A 17 3.19 -9.62 22.11
C GLU A 17 4.15 -9.70 20.91
N LYS A 18 3.83 -9.03 19.80
CA LYS A 18 4.62 -9.03 18.56
C LYS A 18 5.22 -7.65 18.23
N GLU A 19 5.52 -6.85 19.25
CA GLU A 19 6.15 -5.52 19.10
C GLU A 19 7.44 -5.58 18.24
N GLU A 20 8.19 -6.69 18.34
CA GLU A 20 9.37 -6.97 17.53
C GLU A 20 9.14 -6.85 16.01
N ILE A 21 7.93 -7.14 15.53
CA ILE A 21 7.56 -6.99 14.11
C ILE A 21 7.52 -5.51 13.74
N ILE A 22 6.97 -4.68 14.62
CA ILE A 22 6.85 -3.23 14.44
C ILE A 22 8.23 -2.58 14.56
N GLU A 23 9.02 -2.98 15.54
CA GLU A 23 10.41 -2.53 15.73
C GLU A 23 11.27 -2.84 14.49
N ARG A 24 11.21 -4.08 13.98
CA ARG A 24 11.91 -4.46 12.73
C ARG A 24 11.46 -3.65 11.52
N MET A 25 10.16 -3.34 11.43
CA MET A 25 9.65 -2.44 10.38
C MET A 25 10.21 -1.03 10.56
N ALA A 26 10.21 -0.49 11.78
CA ALA A 26 10.72 0.84 12.09
C ALA A 26 12.21 0.96 11.76
N GLU A 27 13.03 -0.02 12.09
CA GLU A 27 14.45 -0.06 11.72
C GLU A 27 14.66 -0.02 10.21
N ARG A 28 13.84 -0.75 9.44
CA ARG A 28 13.89 -0.73 7.97
C ARG A 28 13.52 0.63 7.40
N LEU A 29 12.52 1.29 8.01
CA LEU A 29 12.05 2.60 7.58
C LEU A 29 13.04 3.71 7.96
N ALA A 30 13.69 3.62 9.12
CA ALA A 30 14.74 4.54 9.53
C ALA A 30 15.93 4.53 8.54
N LYS A 31 16.25 3.35 7.99
CA LYS A 31 17.29 3.20 6.94
C LYS A 31 16.88 3.78 5.59
N ARG A 32 15.58 3.96 5.32
CA ARG A 32 15.04 4.42 4.03
C ARG A 32 13.74 5.24 4.23
N PRO A 33 13.85 6.48 4.73
CA PRO A 33 12.67 7.28 5.13
C PRO A 33 11.72 7.57 3.97
N ASP A 34 12.24 7.67 2.74
CA ASP A 34 11.45 8.03 1.55
C ASP A 34 10.46 6.94 1.12
N LEU A 35 10.63 5.69 1.58
CA LEU A 35 9.78 4.57 1.16
C LEU A 35 8.31 4.75 1.51
N LEU A 36 8.00 5.39 2.65
CA LEU A 36 6.60 5.65 3.02
C LEU A 36 5.97 6.69 2.08
N VAL A 37 6.73 7.71 1.70
CA VAL A 37 6.27 8.75 0.76
C VAL A 37 6.00 8.13 -0.61
N ILE A 38 6.92 7.30 -1.10
CA ILE A 38 6.75 6.58 -2.36
C ILE A 38 5.55 5.65 -2.31
N ARG A 39 5.39 4.88 -1.22
CA ARG A 39 4.27 3.94 -1.06
C ARG A 39 2.92 4.66 -1.06
N ARG A 40 2.81 5.78 -0.34
CA ARG A 40 1.60 6.61 -0.32
C ARG A 40 1.21 7.05 -1.74
N SER A 41 2.18 7.47 -2.54
CA SER A 41 1.93 7.95 -3.90
C SER A 41 1.67 6.83 -4.92
N THR A 42 2.36 5.69 -4.80
CA THR A 42 2.37 4.65 -5.83
C THR A 42 1.43 3.47 -5.53
N VAL A 43 1.16 3.17 -4.26
CA VAL A 43 0.42 1.96 -3.86
C VAL A 43 -0.92 2.30 -3.24
N GLU A 44 -0.96 3.24 -2.29
CA GLU A 44 -2.18 3.48 -1.51
C GLU A 44 -3.35 3.96 -2.37
N HIS A 45 -3.09 4.87 -3.32
CA HIS A 45 -4.13 5.37 -4.21
C HIS A 45 -4.71 4.28 -5.16
N PRO A 46 -3.89 3.47 -5.88
CA PRO A 46 -4.42 2.36 -6.66
C PRO A 46 -5.23 1.36 -5.84
N PHE A 47 -4.71 0.93 -4.69
CA PHE A 47 -5.42 -0.04 -3.85
C PHE A 47 -6.70 0.53 -3.25
N GLY A 48 -6.74 1.81 -2.89
CA GLY A 48 -7.96 2.49 -2.46
C GLY A 48 -9.01 2.52 -3.57
N THR A 49 -8.60 2.87 -4.80
CA THR A 49 -9.51 2.93 -5.95
C THR A 49 -10.06 1.54 -6.30
N ILE A 50 -9.20 0.53 -6.37
CA ILE A 50 -9.60 -0.85 -6.67
C ILE A 50 -10.59 -1.37 -5.62
N LYS A 51 -10.24 -1.26 -4.33
CA LYS A 51 -11.05 -1.84 -3.28
C LYS A 51 -12.37 -1.12 -3.05
N GLN A 52 -12.36 0.21 -3.07
CA GLN A 52 -13.53 1.03 -2.72
C GLN A 52 -14.32 1.47 -3.95
N SER A 53 -13.66 2.05 -4.95
CA SER A 53 -14.37 2.62 -6.11
C SER A 53 -14.73 1.59 -7.18
N MET A 54 -13.95 0.52 -7.31
CA MET A 54 -14.27 -0.59 -8.24
C MET A 54 -14.98 -1.75 -7.53
N ASP A 55 -15.27 -1.63 -6.23
CA ASP A 55 -15.91 -2.67 -5.40
C ASP A 55 -15.19 -4.03 -5.46
N GLN A 56 -13.85 -4.01 -5.56
CA GLN A 56 -13.00 -5.20 -5.59
C GLN A 56 -12.33 -5.42 -4.22
N GLY A 57 -13.12 -5.33 -3.15
CA GLY A 57 -12.68 -5.55 -1.78
C GLY A 57 -12.52 -7.02 -1.41
N THR A 58 -13.23 -7.91 -2.11
CA THR A 58 -13.26 -9.36 -1.90
C THR A 58 -13.06 -10.09 -3.23
N PHE A 59 -12.54 -11.31 -3.15
CA PHE A 59 -12.41 -12.19 -4.32
C PHE A 59 -13.58 -13.17 -4.38
N LEU A 60 -14.09 -13.39 -5.59
CA LEU A 60 -15.14 -14.36 -5.86
C LEU A 60 -14.58 -15.77 -5.99
N MET A 61 -13.35 -15.88 -6.53
CA MET A 61 -12.72 -17.17 -6.80
C MET A 61 -11.99 -17.72 -5.56
N ARG A 62 -11.84 -19.04 -5.53
CA ARG A 62 -11.04 -19.76 -4.53
C ARG A 62 -9.80 -20.35 -5.16
N GLY A 63 -8.70 -20.35 -4.41
CA GLY A 63 -7.39 -20.86 -4.85
C GLY A 63 -6.54 -19.78 -5.53
N LEU A 64 -5.23 -19.81 -5.28
CA LEU A 64 -4.30 -18.76 -5.69
C LEU A 64 -4.27 -18.52 -7.20
N GLU A 65 -4.35 -19.58 -8.00
CA GLU A 65 -4.32 -19.49 -9.46
C GLU A 65 -5.49 -18.64 -9.99
N LYS A 66 -6.72 -18.96 -9.55
CA LYS A 66 -7.94 -18.27 -9.99
C LYS A 66 -8.00 -16.85 -9.44
N VAL A 67 -7.62 -16.65 -8.18
CA VAL A 67 -7.54 -15.32 -7.55
C VAL A 67 -6.52 -14.43 -8.26
N ARG A 68 -5.39 -14.99 -8.74
CA ARG A 68 -4.42 -14.22 -9.54
C ARG A 68 -5.02 -13.76 -10.86
N ALA A 69 -5.78 -14.61 -11.53
CA ALA A 69 -6.46 -14.22 -12.77
C ALA A 69 -7.48 -13.11 -12.51
N GLU A 70 -8.32 -13.26 -11.48
CA GLU A 70 -9.30 -12.25 -11.05
C GLU A 70 -8.63 -10.91 -10.74
N PHE A 71 -7.57 -10.91 -9.91
CA PHE A 71 -6.82 -9.70 -9.59
C PHE A 71 -6.14 -9.08 -10.82
N SER A 72 -5.63 -9.90 -11.74
CA SER A 72 -4.96 -9.42 -12.96
C SER A 72 -5.93 -8.67 -13.87
N LEU A 73 -7.18 -9.16 -14.01
CA LEU A 73 -8.22 -8.46 -14.75
C LEU A 73 -8.60 -7.13 -14.10
N THR A 74 -8.76 -7.11 -12.77
CA THR A 74 -9.03 -5.89 -12.01
C THR A 74 -7.89 -4.86 -12.14
N ALA A 75 -6.64 -5.31 -12.03
CA ALA A 75 -5.46 -4.45 -12.20
C ALA A 75 -5.36 -3.91 -13.63
N LEU A 76 -5.64 -4.73 -14.65
CA LEU A 76 -5.68 -4.30 -16.04
C LEU A 76 -6.73 -3.21 -16.26
N ALA A 77 -7.95 -3.43 -15.78
CA ALA A 77 -9.03 -2.45 -15.87
C ALA A 77 -8.68 -1.12 -15.18
N TYR A 78 -8.09 -1.18 -13.98
CA TYR A 78 -7.59 0.00 -13.28
C TYR A 78 -6.53 0.75 -14.12
N ASN A 79 -5.52 0.03 -14.62
CA ASN A 79 -4.43 0.62 -15.39
C ASN A 79 -4.94 1.29 -16.67
N LEU A 80 -5.86 0.66 -17.39
CA LEU A 80 -6.47 1.24 -18.60
C LEU A 80 -7.28 2.49 -18.26
N ARG A 81 -8.15 2.44 -17.25
CA ARG A 81 -8.90 3.63 -16.80
C ARG A 81 -7.95 4.77 -16.43
N ARG A 82 -6.89 4.47 -15.68
CA ARG A 82 -5.90 5.46 -15.25
C ARG A 82 -5.13 6.06 -16.42
N ALA A 83 -4.70 5.24 -17.37
CA ALA A 83 -4.02 5.70 -18.58
C ALA A 83 -4.91 6.62 -19.41
N ILE A 84 -6.17 6.24 -19.62
CA ILE A 84 -7.16 7.08 -20.33
C ILE A 84 -7.34 8.43 -19.61
N THR A 85 -7.43 8.44 -18.27
CA THR A 85 -7.55 9.69 -17.51
C THR A 85 -6.30 10.58 -17.62
N LEU A 86 -5.11 10.00 -17.69
CA LEU A 86 -3.85 10.75 -17.69
C LEU A 86 -3.46 11.29 -19.05
N ILE A 87 -3.58 10.49 -20.11
CA ILE A 87 -3.06 10.81 -21.44
C ILE A 87 -4.12 10.72 -22.54
N GLY A 88 -5.35 10.30 -22.22
CA GLY A 88 -6.41 10.08 -23.20
C GLY A 88 -6.16 8.88 -24.12
N VAL A 89 -7.20 8.45 -24.83
CA VAL A 89 -7.09 7.33 -25.79
C VAL A 89 -6.11 7.66 -26.92
N THR A 90 -6.15 8.88 -27.45
CA THR A 90 -5.23 9.33 -28.50
C THR A 90 -3.78 9.32 -28.04
N GLY A 91 -3.51 9.74 -26.80
CA GLY A 91 -2.16 9.69 -26.23
C GLY A 91 -1.66 8.26 -26.04
N MET A 92 -2.55 7.33 -25.66
CA MET A 92 -2.20 5.91 -25.59
C MET A 92 -1.84 5.33 -26.97
N ILE A 93 -2.66 5.60 -28.00
CA ILE A 93 -2.38 5.14 -29.36
C ILE A 93 -1.03 5.68 -29.83
N ARG A 94 -0.77 6.98 -29.60
CA ARG A 94 0.52 7.61 -29.95
C ARG A 94 1.70 6.96 -29.23
N ALA A 95 1.56 6.57 -27.97
CA ALA A 95 2.62 5.92 -27.20
C ALA A 95 2.95 4.50 -27.68
N LEU A 96 2.04 3.86 -28.44
CA LEU A 96 2.23 2.54 -29.03
C LEU A 96 2.73 2.60 -30.48
N GLN A 97 2.79 3.80 -31.08
CA GLN A 97 3.37 3.98 -32.41
C GLN A 97 4.90 3.90 -32.31
N PRO A 98 5.56 3.24 -33.28
CA PRO A 98 7.01 3.06 -33.31
C PRO A 98 7.78 4.37 -33.48
#